data_AF-A0A7V1NB23-F1
#
_entry.id   AF-A0A7V1NB23-F1
#
_cell.length_a   1.000
_cell.length_b   1.000
_cell.length_c   1.000
_cell.angle_alpha   90.00
_cell.angle_beta   90.00
_cell.angle_gamma   90.00
#
_symmetry.space_group_name_H-M   'P 1'
#
loop_
_entity.id
_entity.type
_entity.pdbx_description
1 polymer ?
#
loop_
_entity_poly.entity_id
_entity_poly.type
_entity_poly.pdbx_seq_one_letter_code
_entity_poly.pdbx_strand_id
1 'polypeptide(L)'
;MESDSPQTPEASLRRSGSLDRPGGRASHPTLRAFLPLVSTSFVAVACVSAHSTIAPYRDDPDAAAEIEDRAAIRCLDRTATIPPHSFTTDGCSVFPDGDWQACCVEHDLDYWCGGPSSERKRADLELAACVARAGHPLLGPAMRAGVRLGGAPWWPWPWRWGYGWDYPHGYDPEPATDISAGFGRTEDRRRDVASDSSPVGPEPEGSPD
;
A
#
# COMPACT_ATOMS: atom_id res chain seq x y z
N MET A 1 12.45 -42.80 -62.90
CA MET A 1 11.36 -41.82 -63.00
C MET A 1 11.82 -40.60 -62.23
N GLU A 2 12.53 -39.77 -62.98
CA GLU A 2 13.05 -38.46 -62.64
C GLU A 2 11.90 -37.46 -62.79
N SER A 3 11.67 -36.59 -61.81
CA SER A 3 10.91 -35.32 -61.91
C SER A 3 10.60 -34.83 -60.50
N ASP A 4 10.64 -33.56 -60.13
CA ASP A 4 11.25 -32.35 -60.65
C ASP A 4 11.02 -31.32 -59.52
N SER A 5 12.04 -30.56 -59.11
CA SER A 5 11.90 -29.54 -58.06
C SER A 5 11.65 -28.17 -58.71
N PRO A 6 10.62 -27.40 -58.32
CA PRO A 6 10.42 -26.08 -58.88
C PRO A 6 11.31 -25.02 -58.21
N GLN A 7 11.95 -24.25 -59.07
CA GLN A 7 12.89 -23.18 -58.78
C GLN A 7 12.20 -21.87 -58.34
N THR A 8 12.97 -21.07 -57.60
CA THR A 8 12.73 -19.65 -57.25
C THR A 8 12.72 -18.74 -58.48
N PRO A 9 11.96 -17.62 -58.51
CA PRO A 9 12.22 -16.53 -59.43
C PRO A 9 12.97 -15.35 -58.78
N GLU A 10 14.06 -14.97 -59.45
CA GLU A 10 14.83 -13.75 -59.25
C GLU A 10 14.02 -12.49 -59.65
N ALA A 11 14.19 -11.39 -58.90
CA ALA A 11 13.68 -10.08 -59.27
C ALA A 11 14.77 -9.28 -59.99
N SER A 12 14.65 -9.19 -61.32
CA SER A 12 15.50 -8.41 -62.22
C SER A 12 15.12 -6.93 -62.27
N LEU A 13 16.08 -6.11 -61.85
CA LEU A 13 16.53 -4.81 -62.36
C LEU A 13 15.81 -4.06 -63.53
N ARG A 14 15.90 -2.70 -63.41
CA ARG A 14 15.91 -1.60 -64.42
C ARG A 14 14.56 -0.95 -64.77
N ARG A 15 14.51 0.30 -65.24
CA ARG A 15 15.24 1.59 -65.04
C ARG A 15 14.46 2.60 -65.91
N SER A 16 14.43 3.86 -65.47
CA SER A 16 14.31 5.08 -66.29
C SER A 16 13.00 5.40 -67.03
N GLY A 17 12.42 6.56 -66.66
CA GLY A 17 11.53 7.34 -67.50
C GLY A 17 11.49 8.79 -67.03
N SER A 18 12.36 9.61 -67.64
CA SER A 18 12.47 11.07 -67.48
C SER A 18 11.52 11.77 -68.46
N LEU A 19 10.75 12.76 -68.02
CA LEU A 19 10.23 13.82 -68.88
C LEU A 19 10.20 15.16 -68.14
N ASP A 20 10.78 16.15 -68.83
CA ASP A 20 11.09 17.51 -68.43
C ASP A 20 9.91 18.49 -68.40
N ARG A 21 10.22 19.66 -67.80
CA ARG A 21 9.82 21.05 -68.13
C ARG A 21 8.66 21.70 -67.32
N PRO A 22 8.57 23.05 -67.28
CA PRO A 22 9.60 24.10 -67.10
C PRO A 22 9.24 25.13 -66.01
N GLY A 23 10.24 25.90 -65.58
CA GLY A 23 10.15 27.37 -65.50
C GLY A 23 9.39 28.00 -64.33
N GLY A 24 10.13 28.63 -63.42
CA GLY A 24 9.57 29.54 -62.43
C GLY A 24 10.64 30.11 -61.53
N ARG A 25 11.31 31.17 -61.99
CA ARG A 25 12.29 31.91 -61.20
C ARG A 25 11.52 32.79 -60.20
N ALA A 26 11.52 32.42 -58.93
CA ALA A 26 11.04 33.25 -57.84
C ALA A 26 12.14 33.37 -56.78
N SER A 27 12.64 34.59 -56.65
CA SER A 27 13.62 35.02 -55.66
C SER A 27 13.00 34.94 -54.27
N HIS A 28 13.44 33.99 -53.43
CA HIS A 28 13.07 33.97 -52.02
C HIS A 28 14.20 34.56 -51.18
N PRO A 29 13.88 35.44 -50.21
CA PRO A 29 14.86 36.00 -49.29
C PRO A 29 15.52 34.89 -48.48
N THR A 30 16.79 35.07 -48.14
CA THR A 30 17.61 34.19 -47.33
C THR A 30 16.94 33.92 -45.98
N LEU A 31 16.14 32.86 -45.93
CA LEU A 31 15.62 32.28 -44.71
C LEU A 31 16.82 31.70 -43.97
N ARG A 32 17.34 32.44 -42.99
CA ARG A 32 18.27 31.91 -41.99
C ARG A 32 17.67 30.61 -41.49
N ALA A 33 18.36 29.50 -41.72
CA ALA A 33 18.00 28.20 -41.18
C ALA A 33 18.05 28.29 -39.65
N PHE A 34 16.93 28.64 -39.04
CA PHE A 34 16.68 28.32 -37.65
C PHE A 34 16.56 26.80 -37.63
N LEU A 35 17.66 26.13 -37.24
CA LEU A 35 17.59 24.76 -36.74
C LEU A 35 16.39 24.74 -35.77
N PRO A 36 15.36 23.91 -35.99
CA PRO A 36 14.42 23.67 -34.91
C PRO A 36 15.27 23.05 -33.81
N LEU A 37 15.51 23.82 -32.75
CA LEU A 37 15.75 23.24 -31.44
C LEU A 37 14.51 22.40 -31.22
N VAL A 38 14.60 21.11 -31.56
CA VAL A 38 13.64 20.11 -31.14
C VAL A 38 13.74 20.21 -29.63
N SER A 39 12.86 21.03 -29.06
CA SER A 39 12.68 21.15 -27.63
C SER A 39 12.27 19.75 -27.22
N THR A 40 13.26 18.97 -26.81
CA THR A 40 13.09 17.75 -26.06
C THR A 40 12.47 18.19 -24.74
N SER A 41 11.19 18.54 -24.78
CA SER A 41 10.28 18.40 -23.66
C SER A 41 10.13 16.88 -23.47
N PHE A 42 11.22 16.27 -23.02
CA PHE A 42 11.15 15.20 -22.05
C PHE A 42 10.45 15.87 -20.87
N VAL A 43 9.12 15.87 -20.89
CA VAL A 43 8.36 15.94 -19.66
C VAL A 43 8.81 14.68 -18.95
N ALA A 44 9.80 14.83 -18.09
CA ALA A 44 10.04 13.85 -17.07
C ALA A 44 8.66 13.62 -16.46
N VAL A 45 8.11 12.44 -16.69
CA VAL A 45 7.14 11.85 -15.78
C VAL A 45 7.95 11.71 -14.50
N ALA A 46 8.07 12.84 -13.79
CA ALA A 46 8.59 12.87 -12.45
C ALA A 46 7.75 11.84 -11.73
N CYS A 47 8.44 10.86 -11.16
CA CYS A 47 7.87 9.88 -10.27
C CYS A 47 6.72 10.54 -9.52
N VAL A 48 5.50 10.00 -9.62
CA VAL A 48 4.43 10.39 -8.70
C VAL A 48 5.04 10.15 -7.34
N SER A 49 5.43 11.24 -6.70
CA SER A 49 6.10 11.25 -5.43
C SER A 49 5.28 10.37 -4.52
N ALA A 50 5.88 9.29 -4.02
CA ALA A 50 5.37 8.51 -2.89
C ALA A 50 5.50 9.37 -1.60
N HIS A 51 5.19 10.66 -1.71
CA HIS A 51 5.31 11.64 -0.65
C HIS A 51 3.98 11.69 0.05
N SER A 52 4.01 11.26 1.30
CA SER A 52 2.96 11.51 2.27
C SER A 52 2.59 12.98 2.25
N THR A 53 1.30 13.28 2.01
CA THR A 53 0.82 14.65 1.80
C THR A 53 0.44 15.37 3.09
N ILE A 54 0.45 14.66 4.21
CA ILE A 54 -0.07 15.13 5.50
C ILE A 54 1.04 15.58 6.47
N ALA A 55 0.75 16.60 7.28
CA ALA A 55 1.61 16.97 8.41
C ALA A 55 1.36 15.99 9.60
N PRO A 56 2.37 15.70 10.44
CA PRO A 56 3.76 16.20 10.38
C PRO A 56 4.62 15.46 9.34
N TYR A 57 4.13 14.35 8.76
CA TYR A 57 4.90 13.48 7.86
C TYR A 57 5.59 14.21 6.70
N ARG A 58 4.93 15.22 6.11
CA ARG A 58 5.50 16.02 5.01
C ARG A 58 6.59 16.98 5.46
N ASP A 59 6.47 17.51 6.68
CA ASP A 59 7.17 18.71 7.12
C ASP A 59 8.21 18.42 8.24
N ASP A 60 8.16 17.22 8.83
CA ASP A 60 9.01 16.75 9.93
C ASP A 60 9.56 15.34 9.61
N PRO A 61 10.82 15.22 9.18
CA PRO A 61 11.42 13.95 8.79
C PRO A 61 11.63 12.99 9.97
N ASP A 62 11.80 13.52 11.19
CA ASP A 62 12.00 12.68 12.38
C ASP A 62 10.66 12.03 12.78
N ALA A 63 9.57 12.80 12.71
CA ALA A 63 8.22 12.27 12.92
C ALA A 63 7.81 11.27 11.83
N ALA A 64 8.21 11.49 10.57
CA ALA A 64 7.98 10.54 9.49
C ALA A 64 8.70 9.21 9.76
N ALA A 65 10.00 9.27 10.13
CA ALA A 65 10.79 8.08 10.46
C ALA A 65 10.19 7.30 11.64
N GLU A 66 9.69 7.98 12.68
CA GLU A 66 9.02 7.31 13.81
C GLU A 66 7.78 6.52 13.35
N ILE A 67 7.00 7.05 12.41
CA ILE A 67 5.82 6.36 11.88
C ILE A 67 6.24 5.16 11.01
N GLU A 68 7.30 5.27 10.22
CA GLU A 68 7.85 4.16 9.43
C GLU A 68 8.35 3.02 10.34
N ASP A 69 9.06 3.35 11.41
CA ASP A 69 9.51 2.38 12.43
C ASP A 69 8.32 1.68 13.09
N ARG A 70 7.26 2.45 13.42
CA ARG A 70 6.02 1.88 13.96
C ARG A 70 5.33 0.96 12.97
N ALA A 71 5.31 1.29 11.68
CA ALA A 71 4.77 0.42 10.63
C ALA A 71 5.53 -0.90 10.59
N ALA A 72 6.86 -0.83 10.57
CA ALA A 72 7.75 -1.99 10.53
C ALA A 72 7.55 -2.89 11.76
N ILE A 73 7.55 -2.32 12.98
CA ILE A 73 7.32 -3.06 14.23
C ILE A 73 5.95 -3.73 14.21
N ARG A 74 4.88 -2.98 13.87
CA ARG A 74 3.52 -3.51 13.80
C ARG A 74 3.40 -4.66 12.80
N CYS A 75 4.12 -4.58 11.68
CA CYS A 75 4.10 -5.65 10.69
C CYS A 75 4.88 -6.88 11.14
N LEU A 76 6.09 -6.70 11.69
CA LEU A 76 6.88 -7.79 12.26
C LEU A 76 6.12 -8.55 13.36
N ASP A 77 5.43 -7.83 14.24
CA ASP A 77 4.63 -8.45 15.31
C ASP A 77 3.51 -9.34 14.78
N ARG A 78 2.95 -8.99 13.62
CA ARG A 78 1.81 -9.70 13.01
C ARG A 78 2.22 -10.82 12.07
N THR A 79 3.27 -10.62 11.29
CA THR A 79 3.61 -11.49 10.14
C THR A 79 5.02 -12.07 10.21
N ALA A 80 5.86 -11.61 11.13
CA ALA A 80 7.30 -11.89 11.18
C ALA A 80 8.07 -11.49 9.90
N THR A 81 7.48 -10.65 9.05
CA THR A 81 8.09 -10.17 7.80
C THR A 81 7.84 -8.68 7.60
N ILE A 82 8.70 -8.04 6.81
CA ILE A 82 8.56 -6.63 6.41
C ILE A 82 8.29 -6.58 4.90
N PRO A 83 7.27 -5.84 4.44
CA PRO A 83 7.03 -5.60 3.03
C PRO A 83 8.23 -4.94 2.33
N PRO A 84 8.54 -5.30 1.08
CA PRO A 84 9.73 -4.81 0.38
C PRO A 84 9.69 -3.31 0.02
N HIS A 85 8.50 -2.70 -0.07
CA HIS A 85 8.35 -1.28 -0.35
C HIS A 85 8.23 -0.48 0.95
N SER A 86 8.86 0.71 0.98
CA SER A 86 8.78 1.64 2.10
C SER A 86 7.33 1.96 2.47
N PHE A 87 7.10 2.20 3.77
CA PHE A 87 5.82 2.70 4.24
C PHE A 87 5.58 4.12 3.72
N THR A 88 4.33 4.42 3.37
CA THR A 88 3.88 5.75 2.93
C THR A 88 2.43 5.95 3.37
N THR A 89 2.03 7.17 3.71
CA THR A 89 0.62 7.48 4.08
C THR A 89 0.21 8.83 3.51
N ASP A 90 -0.94 8.90 2.83
CA ASP A 90 -1.51 10.15 2.35
C ASP A 90 -2.63 10.67 3.28
N GLY A 91 -2.76 10.10 4.48
CA GLY A 91 -3.84 10.39 5.41
C GLY A 91 -5.06 9.54 5.12
N CYS A 92 -6.21 10.16 4.87
CA CYS A 92 -7.44 9.41 4.59
C CYS A 92 -7.67 9.16 3.08
N SER A 93 -6.59 9.19 2.28
CA SER A 93 -6.56 9.04 0.82
C SER A 93 -7.58 9.91 0.08
N VAL A 94 -8.64 9.31 -0.47
CA VAL A 94 -9.71 10.03 -1.20
C VAL A 94 -10.79 10.59 -0.28
N PHE A 95 -10.70 10.34 1.02
CA PHE A 95 -11.61 10.86 2.02
C PHE A 95 -11.07 12.20 2.56
N PRO A 96 -11.93 13.20 2.83
CA PRO A 96 -11.47 14.46 3.41
C PRO A 96 -10.71 14.26 4.74
N ASP A 97 -9.62 14.98 4.92
CA ASP A 97 -8.90 15.02 6.19
C ASP A 97 -9.67 15.81 7.26
N GLY A 98 -9.39 15.49 8.52
CA GLY A 98 -10.02 16.09 9.69
C GLY A 98 -9.28 15.75 10.98
N ASP A 99 -9.90 16.02 12.12
CA ASP A 99 -9.39 15.63 13.45
C ASP A 99 -9.27 14.10 13.64
N TRP A 100 -9.88 13.31 12.75
CA TRP A 100 -9.73 11.85 12.67
C TRP A 100 -8.51 11.37 11.88
N GLN A 101 -7.69 12.25 11.30
CA GLN A 101 -6.59 11.88 10.39
C GLN A 101 -5.61 10.87 11.01
N ALA A 102 -5.33 10.99 12.32
CA ALA A 102 -4.48 10.03 13.03
C ALA A 102 -5.04 8.59 12.96
N CYS A 103 -6.37 8.41 12.93
CA CYS A 103 -6.98 7.10 12.76
C CYS A 103 -6.73 6.49 11.36
N CYS A 104 -6.62 7.34 10.33
CA CYS A 104 -6.29 6.89 8.98
C CYS A 104 -4.82 6.47 8.89
N VAL A 105 -3.91 7.24 9.49
CA VAL A 105 -2.49 6.85 9.56
C VAL A 105 -2.31 5.50 10.27
N GLU A 106 -3.00 5.27 11.39
CA GLU A 106 -2.95 3.96 12.07
C GLU A 106 -3.49 2.81 11.22
N HIS A 107 -4.52 3.08 10.42
CA HIS A 107 -5.11 2.10 9.50
C HIS A 107 -4.17 1.77 8.35
N ASP A 108 -3.47 2.78 7.82
CA ASP A 108 -2.45 2.62 6.78
C ASP A 108 -1.31 1.71 7.22
N LEU A 109 -0.89 1.73 8.50
CA LEU A 109 0.15 0.81 9.00
C LEU A 109 -0.24 -0.66 8.76
N ASP A 110 -1.51 -1.00 9.02
CA ASP A 110 -2.02 -2.36 8.79
C ASP A 110 -2.18 -2.66 7.31
N TYR A 111 -2.65 -1.68 6.54
CA TYR A 111 -2.89 -1.80 5.10
C TYR A 111 -1.60 -1.93 4.30
N TRP A 112 -0.53 -1.25 4.71
CA TRP A 112 0.81 -1.41 4.16
C TRP A 112 1.31 -2.83 4.40
N CYS A 113 1.19 -3.32 5.64
CA CYS A 113 1.65 -4.63 6.05
C CYS A 113 0.93 -5.77 5.30
N GLY A 114 -0.39 -5.65 5.11
CA GLY A 114 -1.19 -6.73 4.54
C GLY A 114 -1.49 -7.84 5.54
N GLY A 115 -1.61 -9.08 5.05
CA GLY A 115 -2.00 -10.24 5.85
C GLY A 115 -3.31 -10.90 5.42
N PRO A 116 -3.87 -11.79 6.25
CA PRO A 116 -5.11 -12.49 5.98
C PRO A 116 -6.34 -11.56 5.90
N SER A 117 -7.43 -12.06 5.31
CA SER A 117 -8.69 -11.30 5.19
C SER A 117 -9.32 -10.96 6.56
N SER A 118 -9.09 -11.82 7.58
CA SER A 118 -9.48 -11.58 8.97
C SER A 118 -8.83 -10.31 9.54
N GLU A 119 -7.54 -10.12 9.26
CA GLU A 119 -6.75 -8.97 9.70
C GLU A 119 -7.19 -7.68 9.00
N ARG A 120 -7.50 -7.73 7.69
CA ARG A 120 -8.11 -6.57 7.02
C ARG A 120 -9.40 -6.17 7.71
N LYS A 121 -10.28 -7.14 7.99
CA LYS A 121 -11.55 -6.89 8.69
C LYS A 121 -11.31 -6.28 10.09
N ARG A 122 -10.28 -6.73 10.81
CA ARG A 122 -9.88 -6.17 12.12
C ARG A 122 -9.43 -4.72 11.98
N ALA A 123 -8.51 -4.42 11.05
CA ALA A 123 -8.07 -3.05 10.77
C ALA A 123 -9.25 -2.12 10.42
N ASP A 124 -10.17 -2.57 9.57
CA ASP A 124 -11.35 -1.79 9.17
C ASP A 124 -12.33 -1.52 10.33
N LEU A 125 -12.40 -2.44 11.31
CA LEU A 125 -13.18 -2.26 12.54
C LEU A 125 -12.48 -1.29 13.50
N GLU A 126 -11.15 -1.38 13.61
CA GLU A 126 -10.34 -0.49 14.43
C GLU A 126 -10.41 0.95 13.92
N LEU A 127 -10.37 1.17 12.61
CA LEU A 127 -10.60 2.47 11.99
C LEU A 127 -11.95 3.06 12.41
N ALA A 128 -13.03 2.28 12.25
CA ALA A 128 -14.37 2.73 12.65
C ALA A 128 -14.43 3.12 14.14
N ALA A 129 -13.82 2.29 15.00
CA ALA A 129 -13.82 2.51 16.43
C ALA A 129 -12.96 3.72 16.83
N CYS A 130 -11.81 3.93 16.17
CA CYS A 130 -10.95 5.09 16.40
C CYS A 130 -11.67 6.38 16.04
N VAL A 131 -12.26 6.44 14.84
CA VAL A 131 -13.01 7.62 14.35
C VAL A 131 -14.22 7.92 15.24
N ALA A 132 -14.92 6.88 15.71
CA ALA A 132 -16.02 7.06 16.66
C ALA A 132 -15.54 7.63 18.00
N ARG A 133 -14.40 7.15 18.54
CA ARG A 133 -13.78 7.70 19.76
C ARG A 133 -13.27 9.12 19.58
N ALA A 134 -12.89 9.51 18.37
CA ALA A 134 -12.51 10.87 18.00
C ALA A 134 -13.72 11.84 17.92
N GLY A 135 -14.94 11.38 18.24
CA GLY A 135 -16.14 12.23 18.26
C GLY A 135 -17.02 12.10 17.01
N HIS A 136 -16.71 11.17 16.10
CA HIS A 136 -17.42 11.00 14.82
C HIS A 136 -18.10 9.63 14.70
N PRO A 137 -19.11 9.33 15.53
CA PRO A 137 -19.70 7.99 15.65
C PRO A 137 -20.43 7.51 14.39
N LEU A 138 -20.88 8.44 13.52
CA LEU A 138 -21.49 8.10 12.24
C LEU A 138 -20.46 7.97 11.11
N LEU A 139 -19.35 8.71 11.21
CA LEU A 139 -18.30 8.73 10.19
C LEU A 139 -17.49 7.43 10.20
N GLY A 140 -17.18 6.88 11.37
CA GLY A 140 -16.41 5.64 11.49
C GLY A 140 -17.02 4.46 10.72
N PRO A 141 -18.32 4.15 10.92
CA PRO A 141 -19.02 3.13 10.13
C PRO A 141 -19.04 3.43 8.63
N ALA A 142 -19.17 4.71 8.23
CA ALA A 142 -19.16 5.12 6.82
C ALA A 142 -17.77 4.90 6.18
N MET A 143 -16.70 5.32 6.86
CA MET A 143 -15.31 5.07 6.45
C MET A 143 -15.03 3.58 6.33
N ARG A 144 -15.45 2.78 7.32
CA ARG A 144 -15.35 1.31 7.26
C ARG A 144 -16.03 0.75 6.02
N ALA A 145 -17.24 1.19 5.68
CA ALA A 145 -17.92 0.74 4.47
C ALA A 145 -17.10 1.10 3.22
N GLY A 146 -16.56 2.32 3.15
CA GLY A 146 -15.67 2.78 2.08
C GLY A 146 -14.44 1.90 1.91
N VAL A 147 -13.65 1.68 2.96
CA VAL A 147 -12.42 0.86 2.89
C VAL A 147 -12.71 -0.62 2.64
N ARG A 148 -13.88 -1.14 3.04
CA ARG A 148 -14.28 -2.52 2.69
C ARG A 148 -14.53 -2.72 1.20
N LEU A 149 -15.09 -1.71 0.53
CA LEU A 149 -15.40 -1.74 -0.90
C LEU A 149 -14.16 -1.39 -1.73
N GLY A 150 -13.38 -0.43 -1.25
CA GLY A 150 -12.28 0.16 -1.97
C GLY A 150 -10.88 -0.39 -1.66
N GLY A 151 -10.65 -0.86 -0.45
CA GLY A 151 -9.32 -1.25 0.03
C GLY A 151 -8.90 -2.67 -0.33
N ALA A 152 -9.53 -3.31 -1.32
CA ALA A 152 -9.24 -4.71 -1.62
C ALA A 152 -7.92 -4.91 -2.37
N PRO A 153 -7.20 -6.03 -2.13
CA PRO A 153 -5.86 -6.25 -2.69
C PRO A 153 -5.80 -6.32 -4.22
N TRP A 154 -6.91 -6.66 -4.87
CA TRP A 154 -7.01 -6.77 -6.33
C TRP A 154 -7.30 -5.42 -7.03
N TRP A 155 -7.59 -4.36 -6.27
CA TRP A 155 -7.73 -3.03 -6.86
C TRP A 155 -6.34 -2.44 -7.15
N PRO A 156 -6.15 -1.75 -8.30
CA PRO A 156 -4.86 -1.17 -8.68
C PRO A 156 -4.62 0.18 -7.96
N TRP A 157 -5.15 0.34 -6.74
CA TRP A 157 -5.08 1.59 -6.00
C TRP A 157 -3.85 1.60 -5.08
N PRO A 158 -3.23 2.75 -4.84
CA PRO A 158 -2.03 2.83 -4.01
C PRO A 158 -2.31 2.55 -2.52
N TRP A 159 -3.54 2.77 -2.04
CA TRP A 159 -4.00 2.48 -0.66
C TRP A 159 -4.70 1.11 -0.51
N ARG A 160 -4.41 0.15 -1.39
CA ARG A 160 -4.99 -1.22 -1.31
C ARG A 160 -4.42 -1.99 -0.10
N TRP A 161 -5.14 -3.00 0.37
CA TRP A 161 -4.57 -3.96 1.32
C TRP A 161 -3.30 -4.62 0.77
N GLY A 162 -2.23 -4.63 1.57
CA GLY A 162 -0.92 -5.13 1.21
C GLY A 162 -0.16 -4.23 0.23
N TYR A 163 -0.35 -2.91 0.26
CA TYR A 163 0.30 -2.02 -0.70
C TYR A 163 1.83 -1.93 -0.55
N GLY A 164 2.38 -2.36 0.60
CA GLY A 164 3.83 -2.52 0.80
C GLY A 164 4.46 -3.64 -0.03
N TRP A 165 3.65 -4.46 -0.71
CA TRP A 165 4.07 -5.57 -1.56
C TRP A 165 3.84 -5.28 -3.05
N ASP A 166 4.56 -6.00 -3.90
CA ASP A 166 4.39 -5.94 -5.35
C ASP A 166 2.93 -6.22 -5.76
N TYR A 167 2.38 -5.39 -6.65
CA TYR A 167 1.04 -5.60 -7.17
C TYR A 167 1.01 -6.68 -8.26
N PRO A 168 0.06 -7.62 -8.24
CA PRO A 168 -0.93 -7.85 -7.18
C PRO A 168 -0.35 -8.66 -6.01
N HIS A 169 -0.71 -8.30 -4.79
CA HIS A 169 -0.47 -9.09 -3.59
C HIS A 169 -1.82 -9.37 -2.93
N GLY A 170 -2.19 -10.64 -2.81
CA GLY A 170 -3.49 -11.08 -2.33
C GLY A 170 -3.65 -11.00 -0.81
N TYR A 171 -4.47 -11.89 -0.26
CA TYR A 171 -4.46 -12.16 1.17
C TYR A 171 -3.50 -13.30 1.48
N ASP A 172 -2.81 -13.17 2.61
CA ASP A 172 -2.04 -14.26 3.16
C ASP A 172 -2.96 -15.34 3.76
N PRO A 173 -2.47 -16.59 3.86
CA PRO A 173 -3.16 -17.64 4.61
C PRO A 173 -3.33 -17.23 6.08
N GLU A 174 -4.46 -17.61 6.68
CA GLU A 174 -4.62 -17.49 8.14
C GLU A 174 -3.49 -18.25 8.85
N PRO A 175 -2.94 -17.70 9.95
CA PRO A 175 -1.94 -18.42 10.73
C PRO A 175 -2.51 -19.76 11.21
N ALA A 176 -1.72 -20.82 11.10
CA ALA A 176 -2.14 -22.14 11.55
C ALA A 176 -2.52 -22.06 13.02
N THR A 177 -3.79 -22.34 13.33
CA THR A 177 -4.24 -22.38 14.72
C THR A 177 -3.56 -23.58 15.37
N ASP A 178 -2.58 -23.33 16.24
CA ASP A 178 -1.99 -24.40 17.04
C ASP A 178 -3.00 -24.87 18.09
N ILE A 179 -3.82 -25.84 17.70
CA ILE A 179 -4.79 -26.53 18.55
C ILE A 179 -4.14 -27.28 19.73
N SER A 180 -2.80 -27.41 19.76
CA SER A 180 -2.06 -28.02 20.87
C SER A 180 -1.99 -27.13 22.11
N ALA A 181 -2.04 -25.81 21.97
CA ALA A 181 -1.85 -24.87 23.07
C ALA A 181 -3.10 -24.71 23.97
N GLY A 182 -4.27 -25.21 23.53
CA GLY A 182 -5.56 -25.01 24.19
C GLY A 182 -5.92 -26.05 25.27
N PHE A 183 -5.31 -27.25 25.25
CA PHE A 183 -5.71 -28.34 26.14
C PHE A 183 -4.85 -28.48 27.41
N GLY A 184 -3.70 -27.80 27.50
CA GLY A 184 -2.77 -27.95 28.63
C GLY A 184 -2.91 -26.93 29.77
N ARG A 185 -3.62 -25.80 29.57
CA ARG A 185 -3.59 -24.67 30.52
C ARG A 185 -4.62 -24.77 31.65
N THR A 186 -5.66 -25.58 31.50
CA THR A 186 -6.73 -25.70 32.52
C THR A 186 -6.33 -26.52 33.73
N GLU A 187 -5.48 -27.54 33.54
CA GLU A 187 -4.94 -28.34 34.65
C GLU A 187 -3.95 -27.55 35.51
N ASP A 188 -3.11 -26.74 34.87
CA ASP A 188 -2.03 -26.01 35.55
C ASP A 188 -2.59 -24.90 36.44
N ARG A 189 -3.53 -24.11 35.91
CA ARG A 189 -4.19 -23.02 36.66
C ARG A 189 -5.00 -23.51 37.88
N ARG A 190 -5.48 -24.76 37.87
CA ARG A 190 -6.17 -25.34 39.04
C ARG A 190 -5.22 -25.70 40.18
N ARG A 191 -3.96 -26.03 39.89
CA ARG A 191 -2.97 -26.36 40.93
C ARG A 191 -2.46 -25.12 41.65
N ASP A 192 -2.33 -24.01 40.92
CA ASP A 192 -1.87 -22.75 41.49
C ASP A 192 -2.89 -22.16 42.48
N VAL A 193 -4.18 -22.22 42.16
CA VAL A 193 -5.25 -21.69 43.04
C VAL A 193 -5.41 -22.53 44.32
N ALA A 194 -5.13 -23.84 44.27
CA ALA A 194 -5.24 -24.71 45.44
C ALA A 194 -4.12 -24.50 46.47
N SER A 195 -3.03 -23.81 46.11
CA SER A 195 -1.85 -23.64 46.96
C SER A 195 -1.86 -22.32 47.76
N ASP A 196 -2.75 -21.38 47.45
CA ASP A 196 -2.75 -20.01 48.01
C ASP A 196 -3.82 -19.74 49.07
N SER A 197 -4.59 -20.75 49.48
CA SER A 197 -5.61 -20.60 50.53
C SER A 197 -5.05 -20.91 51.92
N SER A 198 -4.22 -20.01 52.45
CA SER A 198 -3.92 -19.97 53.89
C SER A 198 -5.03 -19.21 54.65
N PRO A 199 -5.49 -19.68 55.84
CA PRO A 199 -6.54 -18.98 56.58
C PRO A 199 -5.99 -17.72 57.25
N VAL A 200 -6.64 -16.58 57.00
CA VAL A 200 -6.44 -15.34 57.75
C VAL A 200 -6.99 -15.54 59.17
N GLY A 201 -6.13 -15.38 60.18
CA GLY A 201 -6.49 -15.43 61.59
C GLY A 201 -7.26 -14.18 62.04
N PRO A 202 -8.06 -14.26 63.13
CA PRO A 202 -8.89 -13.15 63.57
C PRO A 202 -8.07 -12.01 64.21
N GLU A 203 -8.40 -10.77 63.85
CA GLU A 203 -7.86 -9.53 64.41
C GLU A 203 -8.28 -9.34 65.89
N PRO A 204 -7.42 -8.79 66.75
CA PRO A 204 -7.80 -8.46 68.12
C PRO A 204 -8.47 -7.08 68.20
N GLU A 205 -9.62 -7.03 68.85
CA GLU A 205 -10.31 -5.81 69.25
C GLU A 205 -9.59 -5.09 70.40
N GLY A 206 -9.47 -3.77 70.27
CA GLY A 206 -9.66 -2.83 71.38
C GLY A 206 -8.42 -2.32 72.13
N SER A 207 -8.26 -1.00 72.18
CA SER A 207 -8.40 -0.22 73.43
C SER A 207 -8.32 1.29 73.16
N PRO A 208 -9.13 2.12 73.83
CA PRO A 208 -8.99 3.57 73.80
C PRO A 208 -8.18 4.09 75.00
N ASP A 209 -7.46 5.19 74.79
CA ASP A 209 -7.33 6.34 75.72
C ASP A 209 -6.84 7.57 74.95
#